data_AF-Q8X8B0-F1
#
_entry.id   AF-Q8X8B0-F1
#
_cell.length_a   1.000
_cell.length_b   1.000
_cell.length_c   1.000
_cell.angle_alpha   90.00
_cell.angle_beta   90.00
_cell.angle_gamma   90.00
#
_symmetry.space_group_name_H-M   'P 1'
#
loop_
_entity.id
_entity.type
_entity.pdbx_description
1 polymer ?
#
loop_
_entity_poly.entity_id
_entity_poly.type
_entity_poly.pdbx_seq_one_letter_code
_entity_poly.pdbx_strand_id
1 'polypeptide(L)'
;MGKIDYQALREAAQNYQSTLAWYQATPDSPNAERDCDAALAAFKRHIRHREADIIADLLDGLEEAKSQLNEQREYYEGVISDGSKRIAELEAREVQLPTRYDLRYGHPINADERHVMIPKENGSWLYLIDLEHALRVAGIRIKGE
;
A
#
# COMPACT_ATOMS: atom_id res chain seq x y z
N MET A 1 -17.78 -33.11 -18.66
CA MET A 1 -16.32 -32.95 -18.68
C MET A 1 -15.83 -32.91 -17.23
N GLY A 2 -14.85 -33.72 -16.82
CA GLY A 2 -14.36 -33.69 -15.43
C GLY A 2 -13.57 -32.40 -15.14
N LYS A 3 -13.80 -31.78 -13.97
CA LYS A 3 -13.06 -30.59 -13.51
C LYS A 3 -11.54 -30.87 -13.53
N ILE A 4 -10.72 -29.92 -13.98
CA ILE A 4 -9.25 -30.03 -13.89
C ILE A 4 -8.87 -29.95 -12.41
N ASP A 5 -8.07 -30.90 -11.95
CA ASP A 5 -7.43 -30.79 -10.64
C ASP A 5 -6.14 -29.96 -10.79
N TYR A 6 -6.29 -28.64 -10.60
CA TYR A 6 -5.19 -27.70 -10.71
C TYR A 6 -4.11 -27.92 -9.65
N GLN A 7 -4.45 -28.45 -8.48
CA GLN A 7 -3.49 -28.71 -7.42
C GLN A 7 -2.61 -29.92 -7.81
N ALA A 8 -3.22 -31.02 -8.26
CA ALA A 8 -2.48 -32.18 -8.72
C ALA A 8 -1.64 -31.87 -9.98
N LEU A 9 -2.17 -31.06 -10.90
CA LEU A 9 -1.42 -30.60 -12.08
C LEU A 9 -0.18 -29.79 -11.68
N ARG A 10 -0.32 -28.89 -10.70
CA ARG A 10 0.76 -28.08 -10.16
C ARG A 10 1.84 -28.93 -9.48
N GLU A 11 1.44 -29.88 -8.64
CA GLU A 11 2.36 -30.79 -7.96
C GLU A 11 3.15 -31.64 -8.95
N ALA A 12 2.48 -32.18 -9.97
CA ALA A 12 3.14 -32.94 -11.03
C ALA A 12 4.13 -32.07 -11.84
N ALA A 13 3.76 -30.81 -12.14
CA ALA A 13 4.64 -29.86 -12.81
C ALA A 13 5.90 -29.56 -11.96
N GLN A 14 5.73 -29.34 -10.65
CA GLN A 14 6.83 -29.07 -9.73
C GLN A 14 7.77 -30.27 -9.59
N ASN A 15 7.23 -31.48 -9.51
CA ASN A 15 8.03 -32.71 -9.47
C ASN A 15 8.85 -32.89 -10.76
N TYR A 16 8.24 -32.66 -11.93
CA TYR A 16 8.96 -32.66 -13.21
C TYR A 16 10.06 -31.60 -13.25
N GLN A 17 9.78 -30.37 -12.82
CA GLN A 17 10.79 -29.31 -12.78
C GLN A 17 11.98 -29.66 -11.87
N SER A 18 11.70 -30.28 -10.72
CA SER A 18 12.73 -30.65 -9.74
C SER A 18 13.62 -31.79 -10.24
N THR A 19 13.00 -32.81 -10.85
CA THR A 19 13.73 -33.95 -11.46
C THR A 19 14.50 -33.53 -12.71
N LEU A 20 13.95 -32.63 -13.53
CA LEU A 20 14.64 -32.04 -14.68
C LEU A 20 15.88 -31.24 -14.23
N ALA A 21 15.76 -30.44 -13.18
CA ALA A 21 16.90 -29.69 -12.64
C ALA A 21 18.00 -30.63 -12.12
N TRP A 22 17.61 -31.72 -11.46
CA TRP A 22 18.56 -32.74 -10.99
C TRP A 22 19.25 -33.49 -12.16
N TYR A 23 18.49 -33.86 -13.19
CA TYR A 23 19.03 -34.46 -14.41
C TYR A 23 20.03 -33.53 -15.10
N GLN A 24 19.69 -32.23 -15.24
CA GLN A 24 20.59 -31.23 -15.83
C GLN A 24 21.88 -31.03 -15.02
N ALA A 25 21.80 -31.14 -13.69
CA ALA A 25 22.97 -31.07 -12.81
C ALA A 25 23.80 -32.37 -12.79
N THR A 26 23.21 -33.49 -13.20
CA THR A 26 23.83 -34.83 -13.14
C THR A 26 23.57 -35.64 -14.42
N PRO A 27 24.01 -35.13 -15.59
CA PRO A 27 23.58 -35.66 -16.90
C PRO A 27 24.03 -37.09 -17.17
N ASP A 28 25.13 -37.55 -16.55
CA ASP A 28 25.66 -38.90 -16.72
C ASP A 28 25.00 -39.95 -15.81
N SER A 29 24.03 -39.56 -14.97
CA SER A 29 23.34 -40.45 -14.03
C SER A 29 22.13 -41.11 -14.70
N PRO A 30 22.13 -42.45 -14.93
CA PRO A 30 20.98 -43.15 -15.52
C PRO A 30 19.73 -43.09 -14.65
N ASN A 31 19.89 -42.91 -13.34
CA ASN A 31 18.76 -42.74 -12.42
C ASN A 31 18.08 -41.38 -12.64
N ALA A 32 18.86 -40.34 -12.93
CA ALA A 32 18.32 -39.00 -13.12
C ALA A 32 17.50 -38.89 -14.41
N GLU A 33 17.96 -39.54 -15.49
CA GLU A 33 17.20 -39.66 -16.73
C GLU A 33 15.87 -40.38 -16.50
N ARG A 34 15.91 -41.56 -15.86
CA ARG A 34 14.71 -42.38 -15.57
C ARG A 34 13.68 -41.64 -14.72
N ASP A 35 14.13 -40.95 -13.67
CA ASP A 35 13.24 -40.23 -12.77
C ASP A 35 12.63 -39.00 -13.45
N CYS A 36 13.40 -38.30 -14.29
CA CYS A 36 12.91 -37.20 -15.11
C CYS A 36 11.86 -37.66 -16.13
N ASP A 37 12.10 -38.78 -16.82
CA ASP A 37 11.13 -39.37 -17.77
C ASP A 37 9.84 -39.82 -17.08
N ALA A 38 9.95 -40.44 -15.90
CA ALA A 38 8.80 -40.84 -15.10
C ALA A 38 7.98 -39.63 -14.66
N ALA A 39 8.63 -38.55 -14.23
CA ALA A 39 7.97 -37.31 -13.83
C ALA A 39 7.31 -36.60 -15.02
N LEU A 40 7.95 -36.59 -16.20
CA LEU A 40 7.37 -36.06 -17.43
C LEU A 40 6.13 -36.84 -17.86
N ALA A 41 6.18 -38.18 -17.79
CA ALA A 41 5.04 -39.04 -18.10
C ALA A 41 3.87 -38.81 -17.14
N ALA A 42 4.16 -38.66 -15.83
CA ALA A 42 3.16 -38.32 -14.82
C ALA A 42 2.51 -36.96 -15.11
N PHE A 43 3.31 -35.92 -15.41
CA PHE A 43 2.79 -34.60 -15.75
C PHE A 43 1.89 -34.63 -16.99
N LYS A 44 2.33 -35.27 -18.07
CA LYS A 44 1.51 -35.47 -19.29
C LYS A 44 0.21 -36.23 -19.02
N ARG A 45 0.22 -37.18 -18.07
CA ARG A 45 -0.99 -37.91 -17.66
C ARG A 45 -2.04 -37.01 -17.00
N HIS A 46 -1.64 -35.94 -16.31
CA HIS A 46 -2.59 -34.98 -15.75
C HIS A 46 -3.21 -34.09 -16.84
N ILE A 47 -2.44 -33.72 -17.87
CA ILE A 47 -2.87 -32.87 -18.99
C ILE A 47 -3.79 -33.65 -19.97
N ARG A 48 -3.41 -34.88 -20.34
CA ARG A 48 -4.09 -35.73 -21.33
C ARG A 48 -4.22 -35.07 -22.72
N HIS A 49 -5.41 -34.57 -23.05
CA HIS A 49 -5.75 -33.93 -24.33
C HIS A 49 -6.40 -32.56 -24.07
N ARG A 50 -6.09 -31.95 -22.92
CA ARG A 50 -6.74 -30.74 -22.40
C ARG A 50 -5.80 -29.54 -22.44
N GLU A 51 -4.74 -29.60 -23.24
CA GLU A 51 -3.75 -28.53 -23.37
C GLU A 51 -4.44 -27.20 -23.71
N ALA A 52 -5.31 -27.22 -24.72
CA ALA A 52 -6.05 -26.04 -25.16
C ALA A 52 -6.98 -25.49 -24.05
N ASP A 53 -7.72 -26.36 -23.37
CA ASP A 53 -8.61 -25.97 -22.28
C ASP A 53 -7.84 -25.36 -21.10
N ILE A 54 -6.74 -26.00 -20.69
CA ILE A 54 -5.88 -25.53 -19.59
C ILE A 54 -5.27 -24.17 -19.95
N ILE A 55 -4.81 -23.99 -21.19
CA ILE A 55 -4.24 -22.73 -21.64
C ILE A 55 -5.30 -21.63 -21.67
N ALA A 56 -6.50 -21.91 -22.17
CA ALA A 56 -7.61 -20.96 -22.18
C ALA A 56 -7.98 -20.52 -20.75
N ASP A 57 -8.21 -21.47 -19.84
CA ASP A 57 -8.54 -21.18 -18.43
C ASP A 57 -7.44 -20.35 -17.75
N LEU A 58 -6.16 -20.62 -18.05
CA LEU A 58 -5.03 -19.87 -17.50
C LEU A 58 -4.93 -18.45 -18.07
N LEU A 59 -5.26 -18.25 -19.35
CA LEU A 59 -5.29 -16.93 -19.98
C LEU A 59 -6.43 -16.08 -19.42
N ASP A 60 -7.62 -16.66 -19.29
CA ASP A 60 -8.78 -16.00 -18.68
C ASP A 60 -8.46 -15.59 -17.23
N GLY A 61 -7.91 -16.52 -16.43
CA GLY A 61 -7.50 -16.23 -15.06
C GLY A 61 -6.40 -15.16 -14.95
N LEU A 62 -5.49 -15.08 -15.93
CA LEU A 62 -4.48 -14.03 -15.99
C LEU A 62 -5.09 -12.66 -16.31
N GLU A 63 -6.05 -12.61 -17.23
CA GLU A 63 -6.76 -11.38 -17.59
C GLU A 63 -7.62 -10.88 -16.41
N GLU A 64 -8.34 -11.77 -15.74
CA GLU A 64 -9.10 -11.46 -14.52
C GLU A 64 -8.20 -10.90 -13.42
N ALA A 65 -7.08 -11.57 -13.12
CA ALA A 65 -6.14 -11.11 -12.11
C ALA A 65 -5.53 -9.74 -12.46
N LYS A 66 -5.25 -9.49 -13.74
CA LYS A 66 -4.76 -8.20 -14.21
C LYS A 66 -5.82 -7.10 -14.07
N SER A 67 -7.09 -7.40 -14.37
CA SER A 67 -8.21 -6.45 -14.14
C SER A 67 -8.31 -6.08 -12.67
N GLN A 68 -8.31 -7.07 -11.77
CA GLN A 68 -8.38 -6.85 -10.33
C GLN A 68 -7.21 -6.00 -9.81
N LEU A 69 -5.98 -6.24 -10.30
CA LEU A 69 -4.83 -5.41 -9.95
C LEU A 69 -4.99 -3.97 -10.44
N ASN A 70 -5.56 -3.75 -11.63
CA ASN A 70 -5.80 -2.41 -12.16
C ASN A 70 -6.87 -1.68 -11.33
N GLU A 71 -7.97 -2.34 -11.00
CA GLU A 71 -9.03 -1.79 -10.13
C GLU A 71 -8.48 -1.43 -8.74
N GLN A 72 -7.66 -2.30 -8.13
CA GLN A 72 -7.01 -1.99 -6.86
C GLN A 72 -6.07 -0.78 -6.98
N ARG A 73 -5.29 -0.69 -8.07
CA ARG A 73 -4.41 0.45 -8.31
C ARG A 73 -5.20 1.75 -8.37
N GLU A 74 -6.27 1.78 -9.16
CA GLU A 74 -7.15 2.95 -9.30
C GLU A 74 -7.79 3.35 -7.96
N TYR A 75 -8.24 2.37 -7.18
CA TYR A 75 -8.77 2.61 -5.83
C TYR A 75 -7.73 3.29 -4.92
N TYR A 76 -6.52 2.73 -4.84
CA TYR A 76 -5.47 3.29 -3.98
C TYR A 76 -4.96 4.64 -4.47
N GLU A 77 -4.86 4.84 -5.78
CA GLU A 77 -4.54 6.15 -6.37
C GLU A 77 -5.58 7.20 -5.98
N GLY A 78 -6.87 6.85 -6.01
CA GLY A 78 -7.96 7.72 -5.54
C GLY A 78 -7.85 8.06 -4.05
N VAL A 79 -7.67 7.06 -3.19
CA VAL A 79 -7.52 7.25 -1.74
C VAL A 79 -6.30 8.12 -1.42
N ILE A 80 -5.16 7.90 -2.08
CA ILE A 80 -3.94 8.68 -1.87
C ILE A 80 -4.14 10.11 -2.36
N SER A 81 -4.80 10.31 -3.51
CA SER A 81 -5.08 11.64 -4.05
C SER A 81 -5.96 12.46 -3.09
N ASP A 82 -7.05 11.87 -2.60
CA ASP A 82 -7.95 12.56 -1.67
C ASP A 82 -7.30 12.80 -0.30
N GLY A 83 -6.53 11.83 0.19
CA GLY A 83 -5.72 12.00 1.40
C GLY A 83 -4.69 13.13 1.26
N SER A 84 -4.00 13.20 0.11
CA SER A 84 -3.00 14.24 -0.17
C SER A 84 -3.63 15.64 -0.24
N LYS A 85 -4.82 15.77 -0.87
CA LYS A 85 -5.58 17.02 -0.85
C LYS A 85 -5.93 17.44 0.58
N ARG A 86 -6.41 16.50 1.41
CA ARG A 86 -6.77 16.79 2.79
C ARG A 86 -5.56 17.20 3.63
N ILE A 87 -4.40 16.59 3.42
CA ILE A 87 -3.14 16.99 4.06
C ILE A 87 -2.79 18.41 3.64
N ALA A 88 -2.78 18.73 2.34
CA ALA A 88 -2.50 20.07 1.86
C ALA A 88 -3.46 21.13 2.41
N GLU A 89 -4.76 20.82 2.51
CA GLU A 89 -5.75 21.69 3.16
C GLU A 89 -5.44 21.95 4.64
N LEU A 90 -5.02 20.91 5.37
CA LEU A 90 -4.69 21.01 6.78
C LEU A 90 -3.37 21.75 7.01
N GLU A 91 -2.37 21.55 6.15
CA GLU A 91 -1.08 22.25 6.19
C GLU A 91 -1.21 23.74 5.84
N ALA A 92 -2.10 24.08 4.91
CA ALA A 92 -2.40 25.47 4.55
C ALA A 92 -3.34 26.18 5.55
N ARG A 93 -3.88 25.46 6.55
CA ARG A 93 -4.85 26.02 7.48
C ARG A 93 -4.16 26.93 8.50
N GLU A 94 -4.54 28.20 8.48
CA GLU A 94 -4.11 29.18 9.48
C GLU A 94 -5.18 29.40 10.56
N VAL A 95 -4.74 29.64 11.80
CA VAL A 95 -5.61 30.07 12.89
C VAL A 95 -5.53 31.58 13.01
N GLN A 96 -6.63 32.27 12.72
CA GLN A 96 -6.71 33.69 13.01
C GLN A 96 -6.90 33.91 14.51
N LEU A 97 -5.97 34.64 15.09
CA LEU A 97 -6.03 35.05 16.49
C LEU A 97 -6.89 36.31 16.63
N PRO A 98 -7.48 36.59 17.81
CA PRO A 98 -8.28 37.78 18.04
C PRO A 98 -7.53 39.07 17.67
N THR A 99 -8.24 40.02 17.05
CA THR A 99 -7.70 41.23 16.36
C THR A 99 -6.84 42.16 17.23
N ARG A 100 -6.80 41.98 18.56
CA ARG A 100 -6.10 42.87 19.51
C ARG A 100 -4.64 42.49 19.81
N TYR A 101 -4.08 41.51 19.11
CA TYR A 101 -2.73 40.99 19.37
C TYR A 101 -1.83 41.05 18.14
N ASP A 102 -0.55 41.34 18.36
CA ASP A 102 0.50 41.18 17.35
C ASP A 102 1.46 40.06 17.77
N LEU A 103 1.97 39.33 16.79
CA LEU A 103 3.18 38.51 16.94
C LEU A 103 4.39 39.45 16.98
N ARG A 104 5.10 39.48 18.11
CA ARG A 104 6.36 40.21 18.24
C ARG A 104 7.50 39.23 18.49
N TYR A 105 8.69 39.61 18.03
CA TYR A 105 9.90 38.91 18.44
C TYR A 105 10.00 38.87 19.96
N GLY A 106 10.31 37.69 20.50
CA GLY A 106 10.44 37.48 21.93
C GLY A 106 11.60 38.28 22.54
N HIS A 107 11.86 38.03 23.82
CA HIS A 107 13.00 38.64 24.52
C HIS A 107 14.29 38.46 23.70
N PRO A 108 15.22 39.44 23.67
CA PRO A 108 16.47 39.39 22.89
C PRO A 108 17.36 38.15 23.09
N ILE A 109 17.08 37.35 24.12
CA ILE A 109 17.80 36.12 24.44
C ILE A 109 17.32 34.94 23.56
N ASN A 110 16.09 34.97 23.05
CA ASN A 110 15.47 33.94 22.20
C ASN A 110 14.76 34.56 20.98
N ALA A 111 15.26 35.69 20.47
CA ALA A 111 14.59 36.46 19.42
C ALA A 111 14.38 35.60 18.15
N ASP A 112 15.29 34.71 17.85
CA ASP A 112 15.31 33.86 16.67
C ASP A 112 14.48 32.57 16.82
N GLU A 113 14.05 32.23 18.04
CA GLU A 113 13.37 30.96 18.33
C GLU A 113 11.88 31.11 18.68
N ARG A 114 11.44 32.27 19.21
CA ARG A 114 10.08 32.43 19.75
C ARG A 114 9.46 33.79 19.44
N HIS A 115 8.30 33.75 18.80
CA HIS A 115 7.38 34.89 18.75
C HIS A 115 6.50 34.88 20.00
N VAL A 116 6.33 36.04 20.63
CA VAL A 116 5.44 36.24 21.79
C VAL A 116 4.27 37.10 21.33
N MET A 117 3.05 36.69 21.68
CA MET A 117 1.85 37.51 21.48
C MET A 117 1.74 38.55 22.59
N ILE A 118 1.67 39.82 22.21
CA ILE A 118 1.56 40.93 23.17
C ILE A 118 0.29 41.74 22.81
N PRO A 119 -0.51 42.19 23.81
CA PRO A 119 -1.65 43.06 23.57
C PRO A 119 -1.22 44.37 22.89
N LYS A 120 -2.03 44.87 21.96
CA LYS A 120 -1.86 46.24 21.45
C LYS A 120 -2.21 47.26 22.54
N GLU A 121 -1.40 48.33 22.62
CA GLU A 121 -1.74 49.59 23.33
C GLU A 121 -2.26 49.42 24.78
N ASN A 122 -1.45 48.86 25.69
CA ASN A 122 -1.84 48.60 27.09
C ASN A 122 -3.11 47.73 27.25
N GLY A 123 -3.48 46.95 26.24
CA GLY A 123 -4.60 46.02 26.31
C GLY A 123 -4.39 44.89 27.32
N SER A 124 -5.49 44.28 27.76
CA SER A 124 -5.46 43.07 28.60
C SER A 124 -4.83 41.88 27.86
N TRP A 125 -4.25 40.94 28.62
CA TRP A 125 -3.80 39.64 28.12
C TRP A 125 -4.97 38.75 27.69
N LEU A 126 -4.68 37.76 26.83
CA LEU A 126 -5.69 36.83 26.30
C LEU A 126 -6.22 35.95 27.42
N TYR A 127 -7.55 35.88 27.52
CA TYR A 127 -8.17 34.86 28.35
C TYR A 127 -8.07 33.51 27.65
N LEU A 128 -7.81 32.47 28.44
CA LEU A 128 -7.74 31.08 27.97
C LEU A 128 -8.98 30.70 27.15
N ILE A 129 -10.16 31.15 27.59
CA ILE A 129 -11.45 30.89 26.93
C ILE A 129 -11.48 31.41 25.48
N ASP A 130 -10.93 32.58 25.20
CA ASP A 130 -10.92 33.17 23.86
C ASP A 130 -9.98 32.40 22.92
N LEU A 131 -8.82 31.97 23.44
CA LEU A 131 -7.88 31.13 22.71
C LEU A 131 -8.48 29.75 22.40
N GLU A 132 -9.08 29.11 23.40
CA GLU A 132 -9.77 27.83 23.22
C GLU A 132 -10.88 27.94 22.19
N HIS A 133 -11.67 29.01 22.24
CA HIS A 133 -12.72 29.27 21.27
C HIS A 133 -12.17 29.39 19.84
N ALA A 134 -11.10 30.19 19.64
CA ALA A 134 -10.47 30.35 18.32
C ALA A 134 -9.92 29.02 17.78
N LEU A 135 -9.28 28.21 18.63
CA LEU A 135 -8.80 26.88 18.26
C LEU A 135 -9.95 25.92 17.90
N ARG A 136 -11.03 25.90 18.69
CA ARG A 136 -12.21 25.06 18.40
C ARG A 136 -12.93 25.49 17.12
N VAL A 137 -13.09 26.79 16.86
CA VAL A 137 -13.63 27.31 15.58
C VAL A 137 -12.71 26.93 14.41
N ALA A 138 -11.39 26.93 14.64
CA ALA A 138 -10.40 26.39 13.72
C ALA A 138 -10.33 24.85 13.74
N GLY A 139 -11.31 24.15 14.32
CA GLY A 139 -11.40 22.68 14.32
C GLY A 139 -10.20 21.97 14.94
N ILE A 140 -9.40 22.67 15.75
CA ILE A 140 -8.25 22.13 16.47
C ILE A 140 -8.76 21.60 17.80
N ARG A 141 -8.46 20.31 18.05
CA ARG A 141 -8.80 19.65 19.32
C ARG A 141 -7.74 19.98 20.37
N ILE A 142 -8.20 20.29 21.57
CA ILE A 142 -7.35 20.64 22.70
C ILE A 142 -7.27 19.40 23.61
N LYS A 143 -6.05 18.97 23.94
CA LYS A 143 -5.83 17.77 24.74
C LYS A 143 -6.06 18.08 26.22
N GLY A 144 -6.84 17.24 26.92
CA GLY A 144 -7.12 17.40 28.36
C GLY A 144 -8.50 17.95 28.70
N GLU A 145 -9.39 18.09 27.71
CA GLU A 145 -10.84 18.00 27.92
C GLU A 145 -11.27 16.58 28.29
#